data_AF-X0XJ72-F1
#
_entry.id   AF-X0XJ72-F1
#
_cell.length_a   1.000
_cell.length_b   1.000
_cell.length_c   1.000
_cell.angle_alpha   90.00
_cell.angle_beta   90.00
_cell.angle_gamma   90.00
#
_symmetry.space_group_name_H-M   'P 1'
#
loop_
_entity.id
_entity.type
_entity.pdbx_description
1 polymer ?
#
loop_
_entity_poly.entity_id
_entity_poly.type
_entity_poly.pdbx_seq_one_letter_code
_entity_poly.pdbx_strand_id
1 'polypeptide(L)'
;RKRQALLLATEEKLQGIAKQVARRTKTPLLTDEIALKVGRVINRHKVGKHFSLHIQDGVFRWERNEASMEQEAALDGIYVIRTSEPTKRLSAEDTVRSYKNLGQVEQVFRCFKGIDIRVRPIYHRDDPRVRAHVFLCLLAYYVEWHMRRALGSLLFDDEELTANRKTRDPVAKAEPSASVQRKKTQRTTSDGLGVHSFHTLLEELGTLCRNRCRIQADPSGSTFTQDTQPTQLHARALRLLGV
;
A
#
# COMPACT_ATOMS: atom_id res chain seq x y z
N ARG A 1 -2.64 10.58 15.88
CA ARG A 1 -2.97 11.44 17.06
C ARG A 1 -1.85 11.26 18.07
N LYS A 2 -1.31 12.33 18.67
CA LYS A 2 -0.25 12.24 19.68
C LYS A 2 -0.78 11.54 20.94
N ARG A 3 0.00 10.63 21.57
CA ARG A 3 -0.40 9.82 22.75
C ARG A 3 -1.06 10.66 23.85
N GLN A 4 -0.47 11.81 24.18
CA GLN A 4 -0.99 12.74 25.19
C GLN A 4 -2.45 13.14 24.95
N ALA A 5 -2.84 13.40 23.70
CA ALA A 5 -4.22 13.76 23.39
C ALA A 5 -5.21 12.61 23.64
N LEU A 6 -4.77 11.35 23.48
CA LEU A 6 -5.59 10.17 23.76
C LEU A 6 -5.72 9.92 25.27
N LEU A 7 -4.66 10.17 26.04
CA LEU A 7 -4.68 10.11 27.50
C LEU A 7 -5.64 11.15 28.08
N LEU A 8 -5.49 12.43 27.70
CA LEU A 8 -6.37 13.52 28.14
C LEU A 8 -7.85 13.26 27.81
N ALA A 9 -8.14 12.79 26.60
CA ALA A 9 -9.50 12.46 26.18
C ALA A 9 -10.09 11.25 26.95
N THR A 10 -9.24 10.36 27.45
CA THR A 10 -9.68 9.23 28.29
C THR A 10 -9.96 9.72 29.71
N GLU A 11 -9.10 10.57 30.26
CA GLU A 11 -9.25 11.17 31.59
C GLU A 11 -10.51 12.00 31.72
N GLU A 12 -10.81 12.84 30.73
CA GLU A 12 -12.03 13.65 30.73
C GLU A 12 -13.28 12.78 30.90
N LYS A 13 -13.30 11.61 30.25
CA LYS A 13 -14.40 10.64 30.34
C LYS A 13 -14.41 9.89 31.66
N LEU A 14 -13.24 9.48 32.17
CA LEU A 14 -13.14 8.85 33.49
C LEU A 14 -13.56 9.82 34.60
N GLN A 15 -13.20 11.10 34.47
CA GLN A 15 -13.61 12.17 35.37
C GLN A 15 -15.14 12.38 35.32
N GLY A 16 -15.75 12.29 34.15
CA GLY A 16 -17.21 12.29 34.01
C GLY A 16 -17.88 11.15 34.79
N ILE A 17 -17.32 9.93 34.72
CA ILE A 17 -17.81 8.77 35.48
C ILE A 17 -17.60 8.99 36.98
N ALA A 18 -16.42 9.46 37.41
CA ALA A 18 -16.13 9.73 38.81
C ALA A 18 -17.12 10.74 39.42
N LYS A 19 -17.42 11.83 38.70
CA LYS A 19 -18.45 12.81 39.11
C LYS A 19 -19.85 12.18 39.19
N GLN A 20 -20.20 11.31 38.26
CA GLN A 20 -21.49 10.61 38.28
C GLN A 20 -21.63 9.69 39.49
N VAL A 21 -20.57 8.92 39.81
CA VAL A 21 -20.51 8.03 40.97
C VAL A 21 -20.63 8.86 42.26
N ALA A 22 -19.83 9.91 42.42
CA ALA A 22 -19.84 10.77 43.60
C ALA A 22 -21.19 11.48 43.85
N ARG A 23 -21.95 11.79 42.79
CA ARG A 23 -23.27 12.44 42.91
C ARG A 23 -24.36 11.52 43.46
N ARG A 24 -24.22 10.20 43.31
CA ARG A 24 -25.25 9.22 43.74
C ARG A 24 -24.99 8.72 45.15
N THR A 25 -25.40 9.50 46.15
CA THR A 25 -25.25 9.15 47.58
C THR A 25 -26.39 8.31 48.15
N LYS A 26 -27.63 8.48 47.66
CA LYS A 26 -28.81 7.73 48.14
C LYS A 26 -28.97 6.35 47.51
N THR A 27 -28.53 6.19 46.26
CA THR A 27 -28.54 4.93 45.50
C THR A 27 -27.18 4.73 44.82
N PRO A 28 -26.16 4.28 45.58
CA PRO A 28 -24.81 4.11 45.05
C PRO A 28 -24.78 3.18 43.84
N LEU A 29 -23.90 3.49 42.89
CA LEU A 29 -23.65 2.60 41.77
C LEU A 29 -22.87 1.38 42.27
N LEU A 30 -23.34 0.19 41.91
CA LEU A 30 -22.64 -1.06 42.19
C LEU A 30 -21.36 -1.18 41.36
N THR A 31 -20.40 -1.91 41.89
CA THR A 31 -19.08 -2.18 41.27
C THR A 31 -19.21 -2.61 39.82
N ASP A 32 -20.13 -3.53 39.49
CA ASP A 32 -20.33 -4.05 38.13
C ASP A 32 -20.81 -2.97 37.15
N GLU A 33 -21.70 -2.09 37.60
CA GLU A 33 -22.21 -1.01 36.76
C GLU A 33 -21.11 0.03 36.46
N ILE A 34 -20.27 0.32 37.46
CA ILE A 34 -19.11 1.22 37.29
C ILE A 34 -18.09 0.56 36.36
N ALA A 35 -17.78 -0.72 36.56
CA ALA A 35 -16.83 -1.47 35.74
C ALA A 35 -17.25 -1.51 34.25
N LEU A 36 -18.53 -1.72 33.96
CA LEU A 36 -19.05 -1.70 32.58
C LEU A 36 -18.89 -0.32 31.92
N LYS A 37 -19.16 0.76 32.65
CA LYS A 37 -18.98 2.13 32.13
C LYS A 37 -17.52 2.47 31.89
N VAL A 38 -16.66 2.15 32.85
CA VAL A 38 -15.21 2.40 32.77
C VAL A 38 -14.59 1.57 31.65
N GLY A 39 -14.96 0.30 31.50
CA GLY A 39 -14.49 -0.59 30.45
C GLY A 39 -14.79 -0.08 29.03
N ARG A 40 -15.97 0.51 28.80
CA ARG A 40 -16.32 1.15 27.51
C ARG A 40 -15.41 2.32 27.17
N VAL A 41 -15.05 3.13 28.17
CA VAL A 41 -14.17 4.30 28.00
C VAL A 41 -12.73 3.87 27.73
N ILE A 42 -12.21 2.96 28.55
CA ILE A 42 -10.81 2.52 28.48
C ILE A 42 -10.49 1.78 27.18
N ASN A 43 -11.42 0.94 26.70
CA ASN A 43 -11.21 0.17 25.48
C ASN A 43 -11.27 1.01 24.20
N ARG A 44 -11.79 2.24 24.25
CA ARG A 44 -11.99 3.10 23.07
C ARG A 44 -10.68 3.65 22.51
N HIS A 45 -9.76 4.05 23.39
CA HIS A 45 -8.52 4.74 22.99
C HIS A 45 -7.27 3.85 23.11
N LYS A 46 -7.42 2.59 23.54
CA LYS A 46 -6.33 1.60 23.68
C LYS A 46 -5.15 2.06 24.56
N VAL A 47 -5.40 3.01 25.47
CA VAL A 47 -4.43 3.55 26.45
C VAL A 47 -4.70 3.05 27.89
N GLY A 48 -5.55 2.03 28.04
CA GLY A 48 -5.98 1.51 29.35
C GLY A 48 -4.85 1.07 30.27
N LYS A 49 -3.77 0.52 29.71
CA LYS A 49 -2.56 0.09 30.43
C LYS A 49 -1.82 1.19 31.20
N HIS A 50 -2.19 2.46 30.98
CA HIS A 50 -1.62 3.61 31.70
C HIS A 50 -2.51 4.11 32.84
N PHE A 51 -3.61 3.42 33.15
CA PHE A 51 -4.52 3.80 34.23
C PHE A 51 -4.64 2.66 35.24
N SER A 52 -4.38 2.98 36.51
CA SER A 52 -4.75 2.15 37.65
C SER A 52 -6.15 2.55 38.08
N LEU A 53 -7.05 1.57 38.19
CA LEU A 53 -8.47 1.80 38.47
C LEU A 53 -8.82 1.19 39.83
N HIS A 54 -9.46 1.99 40.67
CA HIS A 54 -10.00 1.55 41.94
C HIS A 54 -11.52 1.69 41.87
N ILE A 55 -12.20 0.54 41.81
CA ILE A 55 -13.65 0.45 41.69
C ILE A 55 -14.17 -0.29 42.92
N GLN A 56 -15.06 0.36 43.65
CA GLN A 56 -15.84 -0.21 44.76
C GLN A 56 -17.27 0.34 44.67
N ASP A 57 -18.18 -0.23 45.45
CA ASP A 57 -19.56 0.26 45.48
C ASP A 57 -19.60 1.73 45.91
N GLY A 58 -20.18 2.58 45.05
CA GLY A 58 -20.25 4.02 45.27
C GLY A 58 -18.91 4.77 45.21
N VAL A 59 -17.80 4.11 44.89
CA VAL A 59 -16.47 4.75 44.84
C VAL A 59 -15.75 4.39 43.55
N PHE A 60 -15.37 5.41 42.80
CA PHE A 60 -14.50 5.26 41.63
C PHE A 60 -13.35 6.25 41.71
N ARG A 61 -12.12 5.73 41.72
CA ARG A 61 -10.88 6.50 41.63
C ARG A 61 -10.00 5.92 40.53
N TRP A 62 -9.17 6.76 39.96
CA TRP A 62 -8.21 6.35 38.95
C TRP A 62 -6.93 7.18 39.10
N GLU A 63 -5.81 6.57 38.75
CA GLU A 63 -4.50 7.20 38.79
C GLU A 63 -3.75 6.87 37.51
N ARG A 64 -2.87 7.79 37.09
CA ARG A 64 -1.96 7.52 35.98
C ARG A 64 -0.85 6.61 36.48
N ASN A 65 -0.57 5.56 35.72
CA ASN A 65 0.61 4.75 35.90
C ASN A 65 1.76 5.38 35.10
N GLU A 66 2.48 6.30 35.73
CA GLU A 66 3.59 7.03 35.10
C GLU A 66 4.72 6.08 34.68
N ALA A 67 5.03 5.06 35.48
CA ALA A 67 6.04 4.05 35.14
C ALA A 67 5.72 3.29 33.84
N SER A 68 4.45 2.90 33.64
CA SER A 68 3.97 2.27 32.40
C SER A 68 4.12 3.21 31.19
N MET A 69 3.88 4.51 31.39
CA MET A 69 4.06 5.53 30.35
C MET A 69 5.52 5.77 30.00
N GLU A 70 6.40 5.82 31.00
CA GLU A 70 7.85 5.97 30.83
C GLU A 70 8.46 4.77 30.11
N GLN A 71 8.10 3.55 30.51
CA GLN A 71 8.55 2.33 29.84
C GLN A 71 8.14 2.30 28.37
N GLU A 72 6.90 2.68 28.07
CA GLU A 72 6.44 2.74 26.69
C GLU A 72 7.09 3.89 25.91
N ALA A 73 7.27 5.05 26.53
CA ALA A 73 7.99 6.18 25.94
C ALA A 73 9.46 5.82 25.62
N ALA A 74 10.11 5.02 26.46
CA ALA A 74 11.46 4.53 26.21
C ALA A 74 11.54 3.58 25.00
N LEU A 75 10.44 2.93 24.63
CA LEU A 75 10.34 2.05 23.47
C LEU A 75 9.76 2.74 22.22
N ASP A 76 9.31 3.98 22.34
CA ASP A 76 8.71 4.71 21.23
C ASP A 76 9.72 4.96 20.12
N GLY A 77 9.29 4.68 18.89
CA GLY A 77 10.14 4.85 17.71
C GLY A 77 11.14 3.71 17.50
N ILE A 78 11.19 2.71 18.38
CA ILE A 78 12.01 1.51 18.18
C ILE A 78 11.22 0.51 17.33
N TYR A 79 11.81 0.14 16.19
CA TYR A 79 11.29 -0.91 15.32
C TYR A 79 12.25 -2.09 15.30
N VAL A 80 11.84 -3.23 15.86
CA VAL A 80 12.68 -4.44 15.97
C VAL A 80 12.29 -5.43 14.89
N ILE A 81 13.27 -5.85 14.08
CA ILE A 81 13.13 -6.96 13.14
C ILE A 81 13.95 -8.12 13.67
N ARG A 82 13.30 -9.27 13.82
CA ARG A 82 13.95 -10.51 14.21
C ARG A 82 13.96 -11.47 13.03
N THR A 83 15.11 -12.08 12.77
CA THR A 83 15.30 -13.12 11.75
C THR A 83 15.94 -14.35 12.38
N SER A 84 15.66 -15.52 11.82
CA SER A 84 16.35 -16.78 12.14
C SER A 84 17.67 -16.95 11.39
N GLU A 85 17.94 -16.09 10.40
CA GLU A 85 19.18 -16.16 9.61
C GLU A 85 20.39 -15.73 10.44
N PRO A 86 21.54 -16.44 10.33
CA PRO A 86 22.75 -16.08 11.04
C PRO A 86 23.36 -14.79 10.46
N THR A 87 24.00 -13.98 11.32
CA THR A 87 24.62 -12.70 10.95
C THR A 87 25.66 -12.82 9.83
N LYS A 88 26.35 -13.97 9.74
CA LYS A 88 27.30 -14.24 8.64
C LYS A 88 26.65 -14.31 7.26
N ARG A 89 25.35 -14.61 7.20
CA ARG A 89 24.58 -14.76 5.95
C ARG A 89 23.71 -13.53 5.65
N LEU A 90 23.22 -12.86 6.69
CA LEU A 90 22.37 -11.68 6.54
C LEU A 90 22.77 -10.62 7.57
N SER A 91 23.25 -9.47 7.06
CA SER A 91 23.56 -8.31 7.90
C SER A 91 22.29 -7.72 8.52
N ALA A 92 22.45 -6.88 9.54
CA ALA A 92 21.31 -6.18 10.14
C ALA A 92 20.62 -5.27 9.12
N GLU A 93 21.41 -4.56 8.30
CA GLU A 93 20.93 -3.67 7.25
C GLU A 93 20.15 -4.45 6.19
N ASP A 94 20.70 -5.58 5.71
CA ASP A 94 20.06 -6.41 4.69
C ASP A 94 18.82 -7.13 5.22
N THR A 95 18.77 -7.41 6.53
CA THR A 95 17.55 -7.88 7.20
C THR A 95 16.43 -6.85 7.06
N VAL A 96 16.73 -5.57 7.34
CA VAL A 96 15.75 -4.48 7.18
C VAL A 96 15.38 -4.28 5.70
N ARG A 97 16.34 -4.31 4.76
CA ARG A 97 16.06 -4.21 3.31
C ARG A 97 15.12 -5.32 2.85
N SER A 98 15.42 -6.56 3.23
CA SER A 98 14.66 -7.75 2.84
C SER A 98 13.25 -7.70 3.40
N TYR A 99 13.10 -7.30 4.67
CA TYR A 99 11.79 -7.11 5.27
C TYR A 99 10.99 -6.03 4.56
N LYS A 100 11.60 -4.88 4.23
CA LYS A 100 10.93 -3.79 3.50
C LYS A 100 10.56 -4.16 2.06
N ASN A 101 11.19 -5.17 1.47
CA ASN A 101 10.76 -5.71 0.16
C ASN A 101 9.37 -6.36 0.20
N LEU A 102 8.82 -6.67 1.38
CA LEU A 102 7.44 -7.13 1.53
C LEU A 102 6.42 -6.13 0.96
N GLY A 103 6.74 -4.83 0.93
CA GLY A 103 5.92 -3.83 0.26
C GLY A 103 5.72 -4.08 -1.24
N GLN A 104 6.61 -4.83 -1.89
CA GLN A 104 6.42 -5.27 -3.29
C GLN A 104 5.27 -6.28 -3.39
N VAL A 105 5.13 -7.17 -2.40
CA VAL A 105 4.01 -8.12 -2.32
C VAL A 105 2.69 -7.37 -2.10
N GLU A 106 2.68 -6.35 -1.24
CA GLU A 106 1.50 -5.49 -1.06
C GLU A 106 1.14 -4.73 -2.35
N GLN A 107 2.15 -4.23 -3.07
CA GLN A 107 1.95 -3.61 -4.39
C GLN A 107 1.32 -4.60 -5.37
N VAL A 108 1.78 -5.86 -5.40
CA VAL A 108 1.20 -6.93 -6.23
C VAL A 108 -0.29 -7.10 -5.89
N PHE A 109 -0.62 -7.27 -4.60
CA PHE A 109 -2.02 -7.39 -4.17
C PHE A 109 -2.86 -6.15 -4.46
N ARG A 110 -2.26 -4.96 -4.42
CA ARG A 110 -2.92 -3.71 -4.82
C ARG A 110 -3.15 -3.65 -6.33
N CYS A 111 -2.22 -4.09 -7.17
CA CYS A 111 -2.42 -4.18 -8.61
C CYS A 111 -3.54 -5.18 -8.96
N PHE A 112 -3.60 -6.32 -8.27
CA PHE A 112 -4.70 -7.28 -8.40
C PHE A 112 -6.07 -6.65 -8.08
N LYS A 113 -6.17 -5.96 -6.96
CA LYS A 113 -7.43 -5.35 -6.49
C LYS A 113 -7.75 -4.01 -7.16
N GLY A 114 -6.78 -3.40 -7.85
CA GLY A 114 -6.79 -2.02 -8.28
C GLY A 114 -7.08 -1.81 -9.77
N ILE A 115 -6.54 -0.71 -10.30
CA ILE A 115 -6.88 -0.12 -11.60
C ILE A 115 -6.32 -0.91 -12.80
N ASP A 116 -5.16 -1.56 -12.63
CA ASP A 116 -4.36 -2.12 -13.74
C ASP A 116 -4.91 -3.46 -14.24
N ILE A 117 -5.12 -4.43 -13.35
CA ILE A 117 -5.52 -5.80 -13.74
C ILE A 117 -6.99 -6.07 -13.49
N ARG A 118 -7.65 -5.22 -12.69
CA ARG A 118 -9.06 -5.30 -12.37
C ARG A 118 -9.49 -6.75 -12.14
N VAL A 119 -9.18 -7.31 -10.97
CA VAL A 119 -10.05 -8.34 -10.36
C VAL A 119 -11.38 -7.65 -10.03
N ARG A 120 -12.08 -7.16 -11.06
CA ARG A 120 -13.44 -6.70 -10.96
C ARG A 120 -14.26 -7.94 -10.67
N PRO A 121 -15.27 -7.86 -9.80
CA PRO A 121 -16.23 -8.94 -9.67
C PRO A 121 -16.87 -9.19 -11.04
N ILE A 122 -16.51 -10.30 -11.71
CA ILE A 122 -17.28 -10.87 -12.83
C ILE A 122 -18.46 -11.70 -12.28
N TYR A 123 -18.80 -11.54 -10.99
CA TYR A 123 -19.88 -12.23 -10.28
C TYR A 123 -19.96 -13.72 -10.60
N HIS A 124 -18.80 -14.39 -10.66
CA HIS A 124 -18.75 -15.84 -10.82
C HIS A 124 -19.46 -16.50 -9.63
N ARG A 125 -20.41 -17.40 -9.93
CA ARG A 125 -21.20 -18.13 -8.93
C ARG A 125 -20.74 -19.58 -8.72
N ASP A 126 -19.90 -20.08 -9.62
CA ASP A 126 -19.33 -21.43 -9.56
C ASP A 126 -17.86 -21.37 -9.12
N ASP A 127 -17.50 -22.21 -8.15
CA ASP A 127 -16.13 -22.32 -7.61
C ASP A 127 -15.03 -22.49 -8.69
N PRO A 128 -15.19 -23.34 -9.72
CA PRO A 128 -14.16 -23.50 -10.76
C PRO A 128 -13.94 -22.22 -11.57
N ARG A 129 -15.00 -21.44 -11.82
CA ARG A 129 -14.91 -20.19 -12.59
C ARG A 129 -14.20 -19.10 -11.79
N VAL A 130 -14.45 -19.03 -10.49
CA VAL A 130 -13.72 -18.13 -9.58
C VAL A 130 -12.23 -18.44 -9.62
N ARG A 131 -11.85 -19.72 -9.48
CA ARG A 131 -10.44 -20.16 -9.52
C ARG A 131 -9.78 -19.82 -10.86
N ALA A 132 -10.45 -20.10 -11.97
CA ALA A 132 -9.96 -19.79 -13.31
C ALA A 132 -9.73 -18.29 -13.52
N HIS A 133 -10.66 -17.44 -13.07
CA HIS A 133 -10.52 -15.99 -13.19
C HIS A 133 -9.32 -15.46 -12.39
N VAL A 134 -9.16 -15.90 -11.13
CA VAL A 134 -8.01 -15.51 -10.30
C VAL A 134 -6.70 -15.96 -10.96
N PHE A 135 -6.67 -17.16 -11.53
CA PHE A 135 -5.50 -17.67 -12.26
C PHE A 135 -5.17 -16.83 -13.50
N LEU A 136 -6.17 -16.45 -14.30
CA LEU A 136 -5.97 -15.57 -15.46
C LEU A 136 -5.47 -14.19 -15.05
N CYS A 137 -5.99 -13.60 -13.97
CA CYS A 137 -5.48 -12.34 -13.43
C CYS A 137 -4.01 -12.48 -12.98
N LEU A 138 -3.63 -13.62 -12.41
CA LEU A 138 -2.24 -13.89 -12.01
C LEU A 138 -1.31 -13.98 -13.22
N LEU A 139 -1.74 -14.64 -14.29
CA LEU A 139 -0.98 -14.70 -15.54
C LEU A 139 -0.86 -13.33 -16.20
N ALA A 140 -1.96 -12.55 -16.25
CA ALA A 140 -1.93 -11.19 -16.77
C ALA A 140 -0.96 -10.30 -15.97
N TYR A 141 -0.96 -10.42 -14.63
CA TYR A 141 0.02 -9.73 -13.78
C TYR A 141 1.44 -10.12 -14.09
N TYR A 142 1.69 -11.41 -14.27
CA TYR A 142 3.01 -11.91 -14.57
C TYR A 142 3.54 -11.34 -15.90
N VAL A 143 2.69 -11.29 -16.93
CA VAL A 143 3.04 -10.66 -18.23
C VAL A 143 3.30 -9.17 -18.04
N GLU A 144 2.40 -8.44 -17.38
CA GLU A 144 2.58 -7.00 -17.11
C GLU A 144 3.88 -6.72 -16.34
N TRP A 145 4.23 -7.54 -15.34
CA TRP A 145 5.46 -7.41 -14.58
C TRP A 145 6.70 -7.52 -15.46
N HIS A 146 6.74 -8.52 -16.34
CA HIS A 146 7.83 -8.69 -17.31
C HIS A 146 7.88 -7.54 -18.31
N MET A 147 6.72 -7.10 -18.82
CA MET A 147 6.64 -5.97 -19.74
C MET A 147 7.14 -4.68 -19.10
N ARG A 148 6.71 -4.34 -17.88
CA ARG A 148 7.19 -3.15 -17.16
C ARG A 148 8.70 -3.18 -16.96
N ARG A 149 9.25 -4.34 -16.61
CA ARG A 149 10.70 -4.51 -16.46
C ARG A 149 11.44 -4.29 -17.78
N ALA A 150 10.94 -4.84 -18.89
CA ALA A 150 11.54 -4.68 -20.21
C ALA A 150 11.40 -3.23 -20.76
N LEU A 151 10.25 -2.61 -20.51
CA LEU A 151 9.89 -1.28 -21.00
C LEU A 151 10.32 -0.14 -20.07
N GLY A 152 11.00 -0.43 -18.95
CA GLY A 152 11.31 0.54 -17.90
C GLY A 152 11.98 1.83 -18.39
N SER A 153 12.77 1.76 -19.47
CA SER A 153 13.40 2.93 -20.09
C SER A 153 12.41 3.89 -20.75
N LEU A 154 11.25 3.40 -21.20
CA LEU A 154 10.15 4.19 -21.77
C LEU A 154 9.13 4.64 -20.72
N LEU A 155 9.20 4.08 -19.51
CA LEU A 155 8.26 4.36 -18.42
C LEU A 155 8.82 5.39 -17.43
N PHE A 156 7.93 5.96 -16.60
CA PHE A 156 8.30 6.73 -15.39
C PHE A 156 8.93 5.87 -14.27
N ASP A 157 9.47 4.71 -14.63
CA ASP A 157 10.09 3.76 -13.72
C ASP A 157 11.54 4.15 -13.39
N ASP A 158 11.93 3.78 -12.17
CA ASP A 158 13.27 3.99 -11.63
C ASP A 158 14.19 2.81 -11.96
N GLU A 159 14.95 2.96 -13.04
CA GLU A 159 15.88 1.94 -13.54
C GLU A 159 17.03 1.68 -12.55
N GLU A 160 17.42 2.68 -11.76
CA GLU A 160 18.50 2.58 -10.79
C GLU A 160 18.03 2.02 -9.44
N LEU A 161 16.72 1.98 -9.19
CA LEU A 161 16.16 1.60 -7.89
C LEU A 161 16.63 0.23 -7.40
N THR A 162 16.74 -0.74 -8.30
CA THR A 162 17.16 -2.11 -7.93
C THR A 162 18.61 -2.13 -7.45
N ALA A 163 19.49 -1.33 -8.05
CA ALA A 163 20.88 -1.19 -7.60
C ALA A 163 20.95 -0.37 -6.31
N ASN A 164 20.28 0.79 -6.27
CA ASN A 164 20.26 1.70 -5.13
C ASN A 164 19.69 1.04 -3.87
N ARG A 165 18.71 0.13 -4.01
CA ARG A 165 18.15 -0.65 -2.89
C ARG A 165 19.15 -1.56 -2.19
N LYS A 166 20.29 -1.90 -2.79
CA LYS A 166 21.32 -2.73 -2.16
C LYS A 166 22.23 -1.95 -1.22
N THR A 167 22.43 -0.66 -1.50
CA THR A 167 23.42 0.17 -0.80
C THR A 167 22.81 1.28 0.05
N ARG A 168 21.64 1.81 -0.32
CA ARG A 168 20.99 2.94 0.38
C ARG A 168 20.59 2.61 1.81
N ASP A 169 20.73 3.53 2.76
CA ASP A 169 20.26 3.32 4.14
C ASP A 169 18.83 2.71 4.19
N PRO A 170 18.66 1.53 4.81
CA PRO A 170 17.39 0.82 4.82
C PRO A 170 16.34 1.45 5.72
N VAL A 171 16.72 2.31 6.67
CA VAL A 171 15.82 3.00 7.62
C VAL A 171 15.44 4.38 7.12
N ALA A 172 16.39 5.11 6.53
CA ALA A 172 16.17 6.48 6.03
C ALA A 172 15.04 6.57 5.00
N LYS A 173 14.50 7.78 4.83
CA LYS A 173 13.44 8.08 3.86
C LYS A 173 13.89 7.79 2.42
N ALA A 174 12.96 7.27 1.61
CA ALA A 174 13.19 6.99 0.20
C ALA A 174 13.28 8.23 -0.66
N GLU A 175 14.45 8.39 -1.28
CA GLU A 175 14.73 9.44 -2.25
C GLU A 175 14.77 8.86 -3.67
N PRO A 176 14.15 9.53 -4.66
CA PRO A 176 14.16 9.08 -6.05
C PRO A 176 15.54 9.24 -6.68
N SER A 177 15.91 8.35 -7.59
CA SER A 177 17.17 8.43 -8.33
C SER A 177 17.27 9.67 -9.23
N ALA A 178 18.50 10.01 -9.62
CA ALA A 178 18.75 11.14 -10.52
C ALA A 178 18.10 10.93 -11.90
N SER A 179 18.10 9.70 -12.43
CA SER A 179 17.45 9.39 -13.71
C SER A 179 15.93 9.62 -13.66
N VAL A 180 15.24 9.20 -12.59
CA VAL A 180 13.79 9.45 -12.47
C VAL A 180 13.47 10.91 -12.27
N GLN A 181 14.28 11.64 -11.49
CA GLN A 181 14.10 13.07 -11.35
C GLN A 181 14.20 13.76 -12.72
N ARG A 182 15.17 13.39 -13.56
CA ARG A 182 15.30 13.89 -14.93
C ARG A 182 14.09 13.51 -15.80
N LYS A 183 13.68 12.23 -15.82
CA LYS A 183 12.49 11.78 -16.58
C LYS A 183 11.22 12.52 -16.19
N LYS A 184 11.00 12.77 -14.90
CA LYS A 184 9.82 13.50 -14.41
C LYS A 184 9.82 14.97 -14.84
N THR A 185 10.98 15.61 -14.81
CA THR A 185 11.14 17.02 -15.19
C THR A 185 11.06 17.20 -16.71
N GLN A 186 11.81 16.39 -17.47
CA GLN A 186 11.92 16.55 -18.93
C GLN A 186 10.78 15.88 -19.69
N ARG A 187 10.13 14.86 -19.10
CA ARG A 187 9.11 14.01 -19.74
C ARG A 187 9.57 13.35 -21.05
N THR A 188 10.87 13.26 -21.24
CA THR A 188 11.53 12.60 -22.37
C THR A 188 12.54 11.58 -21.87
N THR A 189 12.71 10.54 -22.67
CA THR A 189 13.73 9.50 -22.48
C THR A 189 15.08 9.98 -23.00
N SER A 190 16.15 9.25 -22.71
CA SER A 190 17.49 9.51 -23.27
C SER A 190 17.52 9.49 -24.80
N ASP A 191 16.61 8.73 -25.40
CA ASP A 191 16.52 8.54 -26.85
C ASP A 191 15.63 9.61 -27.52
N GLY A 192 15.18 10.63 -26.77
CA GLY A 192 14.33 11.71 -27.25
C GLY A 192 12.84 11.36 -27.39
N LEU A 193 12.43 10.14 -27.01
CA LEU A 193 11.02 9.73 -27.02
C LEU A 193 10.29 10.27 -25.79
N GLY A 194 8.98 10.50 -25.90
CA GLY A 194 8.15 10.83 -24.74
C GLY A 194 8.17 9.71 -23.69
N VAL A 195 8.09 10.08 -22.41
CA VAL A 195 7.96 9.10 -21.31
C VAL A 195 6.49 8.80 -21.07
N HIS A 196 6.14 7.52 -20.92
CA HIS A 196 4.77 7.07 -20.74
C HIS A 196 4.51 6.46 -19.36
N SER A 197 3.25 6.46 -18.94
CA SER A 197 2.78 5.45 -17.99
C SER A 197 2.63 4.11 -18.71
N PHE A 198 2.58 2.99 -17.99
CA PHE A 198 2.35 1.70 -18.63
C PHE A 198 1.03 1.66 -19.42
N HIS A 199 -0.02 2.25 -18.87
CA HIS A 199 -1.32 2.34 -19.54
C HIS A 199 -1.25 3.14 -20.85
N THR A 200 -0.69 4.36 -20.81
CA THR A 200 -0.58 5.19 -22.01
C THR A 200 0.36 4.59 -23.05
N LEU A 201 1.38 3.83 -22.64
CA LEU A 201 2.23 3.09 -23.58
C LEU A 201 1.46 1.95 -24.25
N LEU A 202 0.62 1.22 -23.51
CA LEU A 202 -0.26 0.20 -24.09
C LEU A 202 -1.30 0.79 -25.05
N GLU A 203 -1.85 1.98 -24.75
CA GLU A 203 -2.75 2.69 -25.65
C GLU A 203 -2.05 3.06 -26.97
N GLU A 204 -0.83 3.60 -26.91
CA GLU A 204 -0.03 3.87 -28.11
C GLU A 204 0.24 2.59 -28.90
N LEU A 205 0.71 1.53 -28.24
CA LEU A 205 0.95 0.24 -28.89
C LEU A 205 -0.32 -0.35 -29.50
N GLY A 206 -1.49 -0.10 -28.91
CA GLY A 206 -2.80 -0.51 -29.42
C GLY A 206 -3.18 0.15 -30.74
N THR A 207 -2.49 1.21 -31.16
CA THR A 207 -2.69 1.84 -32.49
C THR A 207 -2.06 1.04 -33.63
N LEU A 208 -1.18 0.08 -33.33
CA LEU A 208 -0.67 -0.89 -34.31
C LEU A 208 -1.75 -1.92 -34.62
N CYS A 209 -2.48 -1.71 -35.70
CA CYS A 209 -3.57 -2.58 -36.11
C CYS A 209 -3.50 -2.91 -37.61
N ARG A 210 -4.13 -4.03 -37.94
CA ARG A 210 -4.46 -4.43 -39.30
C ARG A 210 -5.91 -4.06 -39.57
N ASN A 211 -6.13 -3.01 -40.36
CA ASN A 211 -7.45 -2.50 -40.65
C ASN A 211 -8.01 -3.15 -41.92
N ARG A 212 -9.28 -3.57 -41.88
CA ARG A 212 -10.02 -3.95 -43.08
C ARG A 212 -10.84 -2.75 -43.53
N CYS A 213 -10.41 -2.12 -44.61
CA CYS A 213 -11.00 -0.91 -45.16
C CYS A 213 -11.99 -1.27 -46.26
N ARG A 214 -13.12 -0.55 -46.33
CA ARG A 214 -14.09 -0.65 -47.43
C ARG A 214 -13.94 0.54 -48.36
N ILE A 215 -13.97 0.30 -49.66
CA ILE A 215 -13.93 1.36 -50.66
C ILE A 215 -15.33 1.97 -50.78
N GLN A 216 -15.49 3.22 -50.32
CA GLN A 216 -16.80 3.89 -50.32
C GLN A 216 -17.34 4.11 -51.74
N ALA A 217 -16.46 4.32 -52.71
CA ALA A 217 -16.81 4.56 -54.11
C ALA A 217 -17.22 3.29 -54.88
N ASP A 218 -17.09 2.09 -54.28
CA ASP A 218 -17.45 0.83 -54.91
C ASP A 218 -18.76 0.26 -54.31
N PRO A 219 -19.88 0.28 -55.07
CA PRO A 219 -21.17 -0.25 -54.63
C PRO A 219 -21.13 -1.75 -54.30
N SER A 220 -20.21 -2.51 -54.90
CA SER A 220 -20.06 -3.95 -54.68
C SER A 220 -19.47 -4.29 -53.30
N GLY A 221 -18.96 -3.28 -52.58
CA GLY A 221 -18.49 -3.42 -51.21
C GLY A 221 -17.08 -4.03 -51.10
N SER A 222 -16.24 -3.87 -52.12
CA SER A 222 -14.85 -4.34 -52.08
C SER A 222 -14.10 -3.85 -50.83
N THR A 223 -13.32 -4.76 -50.26
CA THR A 223 -12.50 -4.50 -49.07
C THR A 223 -11.03 -4.78 -49.33
N PHE A 224 -10.15 -3.99 -48.74
CA PHE A 224 -8.71 -4.23 -48.71
C PHE A 224 -8.19 -4.15 -47.27
N THR A 225 -6.95 -4.60 -47.08
CA THR A 225 -6.28 -4.58 -45.78
C THR A 225 -5.20 -3.51 -45.76
N GLN A 226 -5.11 -2.76 -44.67
CA GLN A 226 -4.09 -1.74 -44.45
C GLN A 226 -3.49 -1.90 -43.06
N ASP A 227 -2.17 -2.06 -43.01
CA ASP A 227 -1.40 -2.16 -41.76
C ASP A 227 -0.93 -0.76 -41.34
N THR A 228 -1.04 -0.44 -40.03
CA THR A 228 -0.50 0.79 -39.46
C THR A 228 1.03 0.80 -39.59
N GLN A 229 1.61 1.90 -40.09
CA GLN A 229 3.05 2.08 -40.12
C GLN A 229 3.59 2.34 -38.69
N PRO A 230 4.54 1.53 -38.17
CA PRO A 230 5.06 1.72 -36.82
C PRO A 230 5.79 3.07 -36.66
N THR A 231 5.52 3.76 -35.55
CA THR A 231 6.28 4.95 -35.14
C THR A 231 7.63 4.53 -34.54
N GLN A 232 8.53 5.50 -34.29
CA GLN A 232 9.79 5.25 -33.59
C GLN A 232 9.54 4.67 -32.18
N LEU A 233 8.48 5.12 -31.50
CA LEU A 233 8.09 4.59 -30.19
C LEU A 233 7.67 3.12 -30.29
N HIS A 234 6.82 2.78 -31.28
CA HIS A 234 6.42 1.40 -31.54
C HIS A 234 7.62 0.48 -31.77
N ALA A 235 8.51 0.87 -32.67
CA ALA A 235 9.70 0.08 -32.99
C ALA A 235 10.63 -0.09 -31.76
N ARG A 236 10.78 0.97 -30.94
CA ARG A 236 11.59 0.90 -29.71
C ARG A 236 10.98 -0.02 -28.67
N ALA A 237 9.68 0.08 -28.44
CA ALA A 237 8.97 -0.74 -27.46
C ALA A 237 8.99 -2.23 -27.83
N LEU A 238 8.69 -2.56 -29.10
CA LEU A 238 8.73 -3.95 -29.59
C LEU A 238 10.15 -4.54 -29.48
N ARG A 239 11.19 -3.77 -29.84
CA ARG A 239 12.58 -4.17 -29.67
C ARG A 239 12.94 -4.48 -28.22
N LEU A 240 12.47 -3.66 -27.27
CA LEU A 240 12.69 -3.90 -25.83
C LEU A 240 11.96 -5.15 -25.33
N LEU A 241 10.79 -5.45 -25.91
CA LEU A 241 10.02 -6.67 -25.62
C LEU A 241 10.57 -7.92 -26.32
N GLY A 242 11.41 -7.76 -27.34
CA GLY A 242 11.99 -8.87 -28.10
C GLY A 242 11.00 -9.50 -29.10
N VAL A 243 10.04 -8.73 -29.60
CA VAL A 243 9.02 -9.14 -30.58
C VAL A 243 9.06 -8.28 -31.84
#